data_AF-A0A521XQP6-F1
#
_entry.id   AF-A0A521XQP6-F1
#
_cell.length_a   1.000
_cell.length_b   1.000
_cell.length_c   1.000
_cell.angle_alpha   90.00
_cell.angle_beta   90.00
_cell.angle_gamma   90.00
#
_symmetry.space_group_name_H-M   'P 1'
#
loop_
_entity.id
_entity.type
_entity.pdbx_description
1 polymer ?
#
loop_
_entity_poly.entity_id
_entity_poly.type
_entity_poly.pdbx_seq_one_letter_code
_entity_poly.pdbx_strand_id
1 'polypeptide(L)'
;MVLLVLGAAAASMDVFAQVVAADAVVDRGRLEQRLAAVEILLEKSSAARQVDSSGDTTARQKREKAREIYRQARAAFQAGQYARASGLLPEASVHMFEAVRSAAPGEVAEPKARSDFEARLDSVNSLHAAFRRVAGEKPDATGVAETSRAVDNLIGDARRLAGEGKLDAGRAALDRAYLLAKAAVSSLRSGDTLVRSLHFATREEEYRYEVDRNDTHQMLIKVLLDGKARTTEQQSALAKALQLRNQANTAAASADHAAGVRLLEESTRELIRAIRGAGVFIPG
;
A
#
# COMPACT_ATOMS: atom_id res chain seq x y z
N MET A 1 51.99 -52.95 -33.31
CA MET A 1 52.93 -52.02 -32.64
C MET A 1 52.60 -50.62 -33.15
N VAL A 2 52.10 -49.74 -32.25
CA VAL A 2 52.08 -48.25 -32.32
C VAL A 2 51.31 -47.60 -33.51
N LEU A 3 50.16 -46.89 -33.40
CA LEU A 3 49.71 -45.63 -32.72
C LEU A 3 49.50 -44.48 -33.75
N LEU A 4 48.56 -43.56 -33.44
CA LEU A 4 48.14 -42.26 -34.05
C LEU A 4 46.83 -42.31 -34.87
N VAL A 5 45.67 -41.82 -34.41
CA VAL A 5 45.23 -40.50 -33.85
C VAL A 5 45.22 -39.38 -34.89
N LEU A 6 44.01 -38.95 -35.31
CA LEU A 6 43.59 -37.59 -35.75
C LEU A 6 42.10 -37.69 -36.20
N GLY A 7 41.14 -36.88 -35.76
CA GLY A 7 41.20 -35.70 -34.92
C GLY A 7 39.82 -35.33 -34.34
N ALA A 8 39.86 -34.56 -33.25
CA ALA A 8 38.71 -33.88 -32.66
C ALA A 8 39.11 -32.43 -32.43
N ALA A 9 38.51 -31.51 -33.19
CA ALA A 9 38.64 -30.07 -32.98
C ALA A 9 37.33 -29.39 -33.39
N ALA A 10 36.36 -29.38 -32.47
CA ALA A 10 35.19 -28.49 -32.54
C ALA A 10 34.45 -28.51 -31.19
N ALA A 11 35.02 -27.88 -30.16
CA ALA A 11 34.28 -27.60 -28.92
C ALA A 11 34.98 -26.49 -28.12
N SER A 12 34.99 -25.26 -28.64
CA SER A 12 35.49 -24.12 -27.85
C SER A 12 34.84 -22.76 -28.17
N MET A 13 33.71 -22.73 -28.89
CA MET A 13 33.01 -21.46 -29.19
C MET A 13 31.62 -21.30 -28.54
N ASP A 14 31.03 -22.33 -27.93
CA ASP A 14 29.65 -22.23 -27.41
C ASP A 14 29.52 -21.69 -25.98
N VAL A 15 30.60 -21.66 -25.18
CA VAL A 15 30.50 -21.23 -23.77
C VAL A 15 30.34 -19.70 -23.63
N PHE A 16 30.83 -18.91 -24.59
CA PHE A 16 30.71 -17.45 -24.53
C PHE A 16 29.32 -16.93 -24.93
N ALA A 17 28.59 -17.62 -25.81
CA ALA A 17 27.28 -17.19 -26.26
C ALA A 17 26.20 -17.34 -25.17
N GLN A 18 26.36 -18.32 -24.26
CA GLN A 18 25.37 -18.65 -23.25
C GLN A 18 25.40 -17.74 -22.02
N VAL A 19 26.53 -17.06 -21.75
CA VAL A 19 26.64 -16.07 -20.65
C VAL A 19 26.00 -14.74 -21.02
N VAL A 20 26.01 -14.35 -22.30
CA VAL A 20 25.46 -13.07 -22.79
C VAL A 20 23.92 -13.07 -22.80
N ALA A 21 23.29 -14.24 -22.97
CA ALA A 21 21.83 -14.36 -23.06
C ALA A 21 21.09 -14.09 -21.72
N ALA A 22 21.76 -14.20 -20.56
CA ALA A 22 21.15 -13.95 -19.26
C ALA A 22 21.11 -12.45 -18.86
N ASP A 23 21.87 -11.59 -19.55
CA ASP A 23 21.91 -10.14 -19.29
C ASP A 23 20.74 -9.36 -19.94
N ALA A 24 19.95 -10.01 -20.80
CA ALA A 24 18.95 -9.35 -21.64
C ALA A 24 17.67 -8.86 -20.92
N VAL A 25 17.53 -9.05 -19.60
CA VAL A 25 16.30 -8.70 -18.84
C VAL A 25 16.54 -7.67 -17.73
N VAL A 26 17.78 -7.20 -17.53
CA VAL A 26 18.08 -6.21 -16.48
C VAL A 26 18.06 -4.80 -17.07
N ASP A 27 17.03 -4.02 -16.73
CA ASP A 27 16.95 -2.59 -17.07
C ASP A 27 18.12 -1.82 -16.42
N ARG A 28 19.06 -1.38 -17.27
CA ARG A 28 20.25 -0.65 -16.86
C ARG A 28 19.92 0.64 -16.11
N GLY A 29 18.91 1.40 -16.55
CA GLY A 29 18.54 2.68 -15.92
C GLY A 29 17.98 2.45 -14.51
N ARG A 30 17.15 1.42 -14.35
CA ARG A 30 16.66 1.00 -13.03
C ARG A 30 17.79 0.48 -12.12
N LEU A 31 18.76 -0.23 -12.68
CA LEU A 31 19.90 -0.74 -11.93
C LEU A 31 20.85 0.39 -11.47
N GLU A 32 21.04 1.41 -12.30
CA GLU A 32 21.81 2.62 -11.96
C GLU A 32 21.15 3.40 -10.83
N GLN A 33 19.82 3.58 -10.86
CA GLN A 33 19.07 4.16 -9.75
C GLN A 33 19.25 3.36 -8.45
N ARG A 34 19.27 2.03 -8.55
CA ARG A 34 19.47 1.15 -7.40
C ARG A 34 20.88 1.25 -6.82
N LEU A 35 21.91 1.38 -7.66
CA LEU A 35 23.29 1.66 -7.22
C LEU A 35 23.33 2.95 -6.40
N ALA A 36 22.75 4.04 -6.90
CA ALA A 36 22.69 5.32 -6.19
C ALA A 36 21.94 5.21 -4.86
N ALA A 37 20.81 4.49 -4.84
CA ALA A 37 20.03 4.28 -3.61
C ALA A 37 20.83 3.51 -2.54
N VAL A 38 21.54 2.45 -2.93
CA VAL A 38 22.37 1.65 -2.02
C VAL A 38 23.58 2.47 -1.53
N GLU A 39 24.19 3.31 -2.38
CA GLU A 39 25.24 4.23 -1.94
C GLU A 39 24.75 5.18 -0.84
N ILE A 40 23.58 5.79 -1.03
CA ILE A 40 22.98 6.68 -0.03
C ILE A 40 22.71 5.91 1.27
N LEU A 41 22.18 4.68 1.18
CA LEU A 41 21.93 3.82 2.33
C LEU A 41 23.22 3.55 3.11
N LEU A 42 24.31 3.24 2.42
CA LEU A 42 25.59 2.86 3.04
C LEU A 42 26.38 4.05 3.58
N GLU A 43 26.29 5.22 2.94
CA GLU A 43 27.19 6.34 3.22
C GLU A 43 26.52 7.52 3.94
N LYS A 44 25.26 7.83 3.60
CA LYS A 44 24.61 9.09 3.99
C LYS A 44 23.40 8.93 4.89
N SER A 45 22.85 7.72 5.00
CA SER A 45 21.62 7.47 5.74
C SER A 45 21.78 7.74 7.24
N SER A 46 20.66 7.95 7.93
CA SER A 46 20.63 7.96 9.40
C SER A 46 21.10 6.62 9.97
N ALA A 47 20.75 5.51 9.32
CA ALA A 47 21.22 4.16 9.64
C ALA A 47 22.75 4.03 9.58
N ALA A 48 23.39 4.63 8.57
CA ALA A 48 24.84 4.69 8.44
C ALA A 48 25.48 5.45 9.62
N ARG A 49 24.95 6.64 9.93
CA ARG A 49 25.41 7.44 11.09
C ARG A 49 25.24 6.71 12.41
N GLN A 50 24.15 5.97 12.57
CA GLN A 50 23.87 5.17 13.75
C GLN A 50 24.90 4.05 13.97
N VAL A 51 25.31 3.36 12.90
CA VAL A 51 26.38 2.35 12.97
C VAL A 51 27.73 2.97 13.35
N ASP A 52 28.02 4.19 12.89
CA ASP A 52 29.25 4.88 13.27
C ASP A 52 29.24 5.32 14.73
N SER A 53 28.11 5.90 15.17
CA SER A 53 27.97 6.45 16.52
C SER A 53 27.82 5.40 17.62
N SER A 54 27.38 4.17 17.29
CA SER A 54 27.16 3.11 18.29
C SER A 54 28.45 2.60 18.95
N GLY A 55 29.60 2.79 18.32
CA GLY A 55 30.86 2.22 18.79
C GLY A 55 30.94 0.68 18.67
N ASP A 56 29.91 0.01 18.15
CA ASP A 56 29.86 -1.45 18.02
C ASP A 56 30.76 -1.93 16.89
N THR A 57 31.78 -2.72 17.23
CA THR A 57 32.76 -3.24 16.28
C THR A 57 32.15 -4.24 15.29
N THR A 58 31.15 -5.03 15.71
CA THR A 58 30.43 -5.98 14.86
C THR A 58 29.55 -5.26 13.84
N ALA A 59 28.86 -4.20 14.27
CA ALA A 59 28.07 -3.34 13.40
C ALA A 59 28.95 -2.69 12.33
N ARG A 60 30.10 -2.14 12.73
CA ARG A 60 31.07 -1.55 11.79
C ARG A 60 31.61 -2.58 10.80
N GLN A 61 31.96 -3.78 11.25
CA GLN A 61 32.41 -4.87 10.36
C GLN A 61 31.36 -5.26 9.32
N LYS A 62 30.09 -5.35 9.72
CA LYS A 62 28.98 -5.65 8.80
C LYS A 62 28.75 -4.54 7.79
N ARG A 63 28.87 -3.27 8.20
CA ARG A 63 28.81 -2.12 7.26
C ARG A 63 29.99 -2.12 6.29
N GLU A 64 31.20 -2.44 6.74
CA GLU A 64 32.35 -2.61 5.85
C GLU A 64 32.16 -3.75 4.85
N LYS A 65 31.56 -4.88 5.28
CA LYS A 65 31.19 -5.96 4.37
C LYS A 65 30.17 -5.51 3.32
N ALA A 66 29.17 -4.73 3.73
CA ALA A 66 28.19 -4.15 2.82
C ALA A 66 28.84 -3.20 1.78
N ARG A 67 29.79 -2.36 2.22
CA ARG A 67 30.59 -1.48 1.35
C ARG A 67 31.41 -2.28 0.34
N GLU A 68 32.04 -3.36 0.78
CA GLU A 68 32.82 -4.24 -0.10
C GLU A 68 31.96 -4.86 -1.20
N ILE A 69 30.79 -5.41 -0.84
CA ILE A 69 29.85 -5.98 -1.80
C ILE A 69 29.33 -4.89 -2.76
N TYR A 70 29.07 -3.68 -2.27
CA TYR A 70 28.71 -2.54 -3.11
C TYR A 70 29.82 -2.17 -4.12
N ARG A 71 31.09 -2.17 -3.70
CA ARG A 71 32.23 -1.97 -4.63
C ARG A 71 32.26 -3.03 -5.72
N GLN A 72 32.00 -4.29 -5.38
CA GLN A 72 31.91 -5.38 -6.34
C GLN A 72 30.71 -5.22 -7.30
N ALA A 73 29.56 -4.79 -6.79
CA ALA A 73 28.37 -4.50 -7.60
C ALA A 73 28.64 -3.38 -8.60
N ARG A 74 29.32 -2.31 -8.17
CA ARG A 74 29.71 -1.18 -9.02
C ARG A 74 30.71 -1.59 -10.09
N ALA A 75 31.72 -2.40 -9.75
CA ALA A 75 32.67 -2.93 -10.71
C ALA A 75 31.99 -3.85 -11.75
N ALA A 76 31.08 -4.72 -11.31
CA ALA A 76 30.29 -5.57 -12.20
C ALA A 76 29.42 -4.74 -13.17
N PHE A 77 28.77 -3.67 -12.68
CA PHE A 77 27.99 -2.77 -13.52
C PHE A 77 28.85 -2.05 -14.57
N GLN A 78 30.04 -1.56 -14.18
CA GLN A 78 30.99 -0.92 -15.09
C GLN A 78 31.55 -1.89 -16.15
N ALA A 79 31.71 -3.16 -15.79
CA ALA A 79 32.13 -4.23 -16.70
C ALA A 79 31.00 -4.77 -17.58
N GLY A 80 29.79 -4.20 -17.49
CA GLY A 80 28.61 -4.65 -18.25
C GLY A 80 27.98 -5.94 -17.73
N GLN A 81 28.40 -6.45 -16.57
CA GLN A 81 27.87 -7.66 -15.92
C GLN A 81 26.61 -7.32 -15.10
N TYR A 82 25.51 -6.96 -15.76
CA TYR A 82 24.33 -6.38 -15.11
C TYR A 82 23.59 -7.38 -14.21
N ALA A 83 23.48 -8.64 -14.63
CA ALA A 83 22.90 -9.70 -13.80
C ALA A 83 23.66 -9.86 -12.47
N ARG A 84 24.99 -9.82 -12.51
CA ARG A 84 25.85 -9.92 -11.31
C ARG A 84 25.66 -8.71 -10.40
N ALA A 85 25.69 -7.50 -10.96
CA ALA A 85 25.44 -6.28 -10.20
C ALA A 85 24.04 -6.28 -9.54
N SER A 86 23.01 -6.73 -10.26
CA SER A 86 21.64 -6.85 -9.76
C SER A 86 21.53 -7.81 -8.57
N GLY A 87 22.32 -8.89 -8.54
CA GLY A 87 22.39 -9.83 -7.43
C GLY A 87 23.13 -9.31 -6.20
N LEU A 88 24.21 -8.56 -6.38
CA LEU A 88 25.06 -8.07 -5.29
C LEU A 88 24.42 -6.90 -4.50
N LEU A 89 23.63 -6.04 -5.13
CA LEU A 89 22.99 -4.90 -4.46
C LEU A 89 22.02 -5.27 -3.30
N PRO A 90 21.13 -6.27 -3.43
CA PRO A 90 20.35 -6.74 -2.29
C PRO A 90 21.23 -7.30 -1.16
N GLU A 91 22.31 -8.01 -1.48
CA GLU A 91 23.24 -8.56 -0.47
C GLU A 91 23.93 -7.45 0.33
N ALA A 92 24.39 -6.38 -0.35
CA ALA A 92 24.92 -5.18 0.33
C ALA A 92 23.88 -4.54 1.26
N SER A 93 22.61 -4.49 0.83
CA SER A 93 21.52 -3.92 1.64
C SER A 93 21.25 -4.76 2.90
N VAL A 94 21.26 -6.09 2.77
CA VAL A 94 21.06 -7.02 3.90
C VAL A 94 22.12 -6.81 4.96
N HIS A 95 23.40 -6.81 4.59
CA HIS A 95 24.48 -6.60 5.55
C HIS A 95 24.43 -5.23 6.23
N MET A 96 23.96 -4.20 5.53
CA MET A 96 23.73 -2.90 6.16
C MET A 96 22.61 -2.95 7.21
N PHE A 97 21.51 -3.66 6.94
CA PHE A 97 20.46 -3.84 7.95
C PHE A 97 20.91 -4.69 9.15
N GLU A 98 21.75 -5.70 8.92
CA GLU A 98 22.38 -6.46 10.01
C GLU A 98 23.34 -5.58 10.83
N ALA A 99 24.06 -4.66 10.19
CA ALA A 99 24.91 -3.68 10.86
C ALA A 99 24.08 -2.79 11.79
N VAL A 100 22.97 -2.23 11.29
CA VAL A 100 22.06 -1.39 12.08
C VAL A 100 21.47 -2.17 13.26
N ARG A 101 21.05 -3.42 13.04
CA ARG A 101 20.52 -4.28 14.11
C ARG A 101 21.57 -4.55 15.20
N SER A 102 22.82 -4.75 14.81
CA SER A 102 23.94 -4.87 15.75
C SER A 102 24.27 -3.55 16.46
N ALA A 103 24.16 -2.42 15.78
CA ALA A 103 24.53 -1.11 16.31
C ALA A 103 23.61 -0.63 17.46
N ALA A 104 22.35 -1.06 17.50
CA ALA A 104 21.47 -0.71 18.62
C ALA A 104 20.26 -1.65 18.73
N PRO A 105 20.41 -2.79 19.44
CA PRO A 105 19.27 -3.61 19.83
C PRO A 105 18.31 -2.86 20.79
N GLY A 106 18.85 -1.97 21.64
CA GLY A 106 18.09 -1.27 22.70
C GLY A 106 17.64 0.17 22.35
N GLU A 107 18.49 0.98 21.71
CA GLU A 107 18.16 2.40 21.45
C GLU A 107 17.09 2.61 20.36
N VAL A 108 16.84 1.61 19.50
CA VAL A 108 15.71 1.64 18.55
C VAL A 108 14.46 1.01 19.16
N ALA A 109 14.62 0.05 20.08
CA ALA A 109 13.51 -0.71 20.66
C ALA A 109 12.67 0.12 21.64
N GLU A 110 13.29 0.91 22.51
CA GLU A 110 12.58 1.76 23.49
C GLU A 110 11.74 2.88 22.83
N PRO A 111 12.30 3.70 21.92
CA PRO A 111 11.51 4.71 21.19
C PRO A 111 10.43 4.08 20.31
N LYS A 112 10.71 2.91 19.73
CA LYS A 112 9.71 2.17 18.94
C LYS A 112 8.59 1.61 19.80
N ALA A 113 8.89 0.97 20.93
CA ALA A 113 7.88 0.43 21.83
C ALA A 113 6.97 1.55 22.36
N ARG A 114 7.55 2.72 22.64
CA ARG A 114 6.78 3.89 23.05
C ARG A 114 5.90 4.42 21.93
N SER A 115 6.44 4.61 20.73
CA SER A 115 5.66 5.03 19.56
C SER A 115 4.54 4.04 19.22
N ASP A 116 4.82 2.73 19.26
CA ASP A 116 3.85 1.68 18.98
C ASP A 116 2.75 1.63 20.06
N PHE A 117 3.08 1.93 21.31
CA PHE A 117 2.12 2.09 22.41
C PHE A 117 1.22 3.31 22.19
N GLU A 118 1.79 4.48 21.92
CA GLU A 118 1.07 5.73 21.69
C GLU A 118 0.12 5.62 20.50
N ALA A 119 0.60 5.11 19.36
CA ALA A 119 -0.23 4.91 18.17
C ALA A 119 -1.42 3.98 18.42
N ARG A 120 -1.24 2.96 19.28
CA ARG A 120 -2.36 2.09 19.67
C ARG A 120 -3.33 2.79 20.60
N LEU A 121 -2.82 3.53 21.58
CA LEU A 121 -3.65 4.27 22.52
C LEU A 121 -4.56 5.23 21.75
N ASP A 122 -4.03 5.93 20.75
CA ASP A 122 -4.80 6.82 19.88
C ASP A 122 -5.86 6.07 19.07
N SER A 123 -5.52 4.89 18.54
CA SER A 123 -6.46 4.03 17.82
C SER A 123 -7.61 3.57 18.73
N VAL A 124 -7.31 3.16 19.97
CA VAL A 124 -8.30 2.72 20.95
C VAL A 124 -9.20 3.89 21.36
N ASN A 125 -8.63 5.06 21.65
CA ASN A 125 -9.40 6.26 22.02
C ASN A 125 -10.36 6.67 20.88
N SER A 126 -9.86 6.67 19.64
CA SER A 126 -10.66 7.00 18.45
C SER A 126 -11.83 6.02 18.27
N LEU A 127 -11.57 4.73 18.45
CA LEU A 127 -12.57 3.69 18.30
C LEU A 127 -13.57 3.67 19.45
N HIS A 128 -13.14 3.95 20.68
CA HIS A 128 -14.00 4.11 21.85
C HIS A 128 -14.91 5.33 21.72
N ALA A 129 -14.37 6.46 21.22
CA ALA A 129 -15.18 7.63 20.90
C ALA A 129 -16.22 7.31 19.80
N ALA A 130 -15.83 6.55 18.77
CA ALA A 130 -16.77 6.08 17.75
C ALA A 130 -17.85 5.18 18.34
N PHE A 131 -17.48 4.20 19.17
CA PHE A 131 -18.42 3.34 19.90
C PHE A 131 -19.45 4.16 20.69
N ARG A 132 -19.00 5.16 21.45
CA ARG A 132 -19.90 6.03 22.23
C ARG A 132 -20.86 6.84 21.35
N ARG A 133 -20.42 7.34 20.19
CA ARG A 133 -21.30 8.02 19.23
C ARG A 133 -22.37 7.08 18.69
N VAL A 134 -21.96 5.91 18.20
CA VAL A 134 -22.89 4.89 17.66
C VAL A 134 -23.88 4.42 18.72
N ALA A 135 -23.42 4.24 19.97
CA ALA A 135 -24.30 3.90 21.06
C ALA A 135 -25.29 5.03 21.40
N GLY A 136 -24.88 6.29 21.28
CA GLY A 136 -25.77 7.44 21.43
C GLY A 136 -26.87 7.53 20.36
N GLU A 137 -26.64 6.95 19.19
CA GLU A 137 -27.66 6.79 18.13
C GLU A 137 -28.70 5.71 18.49
N LYS A 138 -28.43 4.86 19.50
CA LYS A 138 -29.19 3.64 19.82
C LYS A 138 -29.53 3.57 21.33
N PRO A 139 -30.54 4.33 21.80
CA PRO A 139 -30.86 4.41 23.24
C PRO A 139 -31.26 3.06 23.87
N ASP A 140 -31.77 2.12 23.07
CA ASP A 140 -32.21 0.79 23.54
C ASP A 140 -31.08 -0.27 23.50
N ALA A 141 -29.87 0.11 23.10
CA ALA A 141 -28.75 -0.83 23.03
C ALA A 141 -28.31 -1.30 24.43
N THR A 142 -28.34 -2.61 24.65
CA THR A 142 -27.94 -3.23 25.92
C THR A 142 -26.41 -3.39 26.00
N GLY A 143 -25.87 -3.48 27.22
CA GLY A 143 -24.44 -3.74 27.45
C GLY A 143 -23.49 -2.59 27.08
N VAL A 144 -24.00 -1.44 26.62
CA VAL A 144 -23.19 -0.27 26.23
C VAL A 144 -22.34 0.24 27.38
N ALA A 145 -22.96 0.49 28.54
CA ALA A 145 -22.29 1.07 29.70
C ALA A 145 -21.22 0.12 30.28
N GLU A 146 -21.47 -1.18 30.26
CA GLU A 146 -20.51 -2.20 30.69
C GLU A 146 -19.32 -2.27 29.74
N THR A 147 -19.58 -2.34 28.43
CA THR A 147 -18.54 -2.36 27.40
C THR A 147 -17.68 -1.09 27.45
N SER A 148 -18.29 0.08 27.61
CA SER A 148 -17.54 1.34 27.76
C SER A 148 -16.60 1.28 28.97
N ARG A 149 -17.11 0.86 30.13
CA ARG A 149 -16.33 0.73 31.37
C ARG A 149 -15.18 -0.27 31.21
N ALA A 150 -15.42 -1.41 30.54
CA ALA A 150 -14.39 -2.40 30.28
C ALA A 150 -13.25 -1.85 29.41
N VAL A 151 -13.57 -1.07 28.37
CA VAL A 151 -12.57 -0.39 27.53
C VAL A 151 -11.82 0.68 28.33
N ASP A 152 -12.52 1.50 29.11
CA ASP A 152 -11.91 2.54 29.97
C ASP A 152 -10.92 1.93 30.98
N ASN A 153 -11.30 0.81 31.61
CA ASN A 153 -10.43 0.09 32.54
C ASN A 153 -9.15 -0.43 31.86
N LEU A 154 -9.27 -1.02 30.66
CA LEU A 154 -8.10 -1.51 29.91
C LEU A 154 -7.17 -0.36 29.47
N ILE A 155 -7.71 0.80 29.12
CA ILE A 155 -6.92 2.01 28.84
C ILE A 155 -6.19 2.48 30.11
N GLY A 156 -6.89 2.50 31.25
CA GLY A 156 -6.31 2.86 32.55
C GLY A 156 -5.15 1.93 32.93
N ASP A 157 -5.35 0.62 32.82
CA ASP A 157 -4.31 -0.40 33.06
C ASP A 157 -3.12 -0.24 32.12
N ALA A 158 -3.37 0.00 30.83
CA ALA A 158 -2.31 0.23 29.86
C ALA A 158 -1.44 1.43 30.20
N ARG A 159 -2.05 2.55 30.60
CA ARG A 159 -1.34 3.76 31.02
C ARG A 159 -0.53 3.54 32.29
N ARG A 160 -1.09 2.82 33.26
CA ARG A 160 -0.36 2.46 34.50
C ARG A 160 0.86 1.61 34.17
N LEU A 161 0.71 0.57 33.36
CA LEU A 161 1.81 -0.30 32.92
C LEU A 161 2.89 0.48 32.16
N ALA A 162 2.50 1.40 31.28
CA ALA A 162 3.45 2.28 30.59
C ALA A 162 4.20 3.21 31.55
N GLY A 163 3.53 3.75 32.58
CA GLY A 163 4.16 4.54 33.64
C GLY A 163 5.18 3.75 34.47
N GLU A 164 5.01 2.43 34.57
CA GLU A 164 5.96 1.49 35.19
C GLU A 164 7.08 1.05 34.22
N GLY A 165 7.15 1.59 33.00
CA GLY A 165 8.11 1.20 31.96
C GLY A 165 7.76 -0.11 31.23
N LYS A 166 6.61 -0.72 31.52
CA LYS A 166 6.17 -2.01 30.94
C LYS A 166 5.35 -1.79 29.66
N LEU A 167 5.99 -1.20 28.64
CA LEU A 167 5.32 -0.80 27.40
C LEU A 167 4.66 -1.97 26.67
N ASP A 168 5.30 -3.14 26.60
CA ASP A 168 4.73 -4.33 25.93
C ASP A 168 3.47 -4.85 26.64
N ALA A 169 3.48 -4.89 27.97
CA ALA A 169 2.31 -5.30 28.75
C ALA A 169 1.18 -4.28 28.60
N GLY A 170 1.50 -2.98 28.60
CA GLY A 170 0.55 -1.92 28.32
C GLY A 170 -0.03 -2.04 26.91
N ARG A 171 0.80 -2.35 25.92
CA ARG A 171 0.40 -2.56 24.52
C ARG A 171 -0.58 -3.72 24.38
N ALA A 172 -0.33 -4.83 25.06
CA ALA A 172 -1.24 -5.99 25.09
C ALA A 172 -2.60 -5.66 25.73
N ALA A 173 -2.63 -4.81 26.77
CA ALA A 173 -3.89 -4.31 27.33
C ALA A 173 -4.66 -3.46 26.32
N LEU A 174 -3.98 -2.59 25.58
CA LEU A 174 -4.60 -1.81 24.49
C LEU A 174 -5.07 -2.68 23.32
N ASP A 175 -4.41 -3.79 23.01
CA ASP A 175 -4.88 -4.74 22.01
C ASP A 175 -6.22 -5.36 22.37
N ARG A 176 -6.40 -5.74 23.65
CA ARG A 176 -7.68 -6.23 24.14
C ARG A 176 -8.75 -5.14 24.07
N ALA A 177 -8.42 -3.91 24.47
CA ALA A 177 -9.34 -2.77 24.40
C ALA A 177 -9.79 -2.49 22.95
N TYR A 178 -8.84 -2.55 22.01
CA TYR A 178 -9.11 -2.36 20.59
C TYR A 178 -10.08 -3.41 20.04
N LEU A 179 -9.83 -4.70 20.31
CA LEU A 179 -10.68 -5.79 19.85
C LEU A 179 -12.09 -5.70 20.43
N LEU A 180 -12.20 -5.37 21.72
CA LEU A 180 -13.49 -5.19 22.39
C LEU A 180 -14.27 -4.03 21.77
N ALA A 181 -13.66 -2.86 21.64
CA ALA A 181 -14.30 -1.69 21.04
C ALA A 181 -14.69 -1.94 19.57
N LYS A 182 -13.84 -2.62 18.80
CA LYS A 182 -14.13 -2.99 17.40
C LYS A 182 -15.34 -3.91 17.31
N ALA A 183 -15.37 -4.98 18.10
CA ALA A 183 -16.48 -5.93 18.11
C ALA A 183 -17.79 -5.22 18.53
N ALA A 184 -17.72 -4.33 19.51
CA ALA A 184 -18.87 -3.57 19.98
C ALA A 184 -19.43 -2.61 18.91
N VAL A 185 -18.57 -1.87 18.20
CA VAL A 185 -19.00 -1.02 17.06
C VAL A 185 -19.65 -1.86 15.98
N SER A 186 -19.02 -2.97 15.58
CA SER A 186 -19.58 -3.88 14.57
C SER A 186 -20.93 -4.45 15.00
N SER A 187 -21.07 -4.84 16.26
CA SER A 187 -22.34 -5.38 16.78
C SER A 187 -23.44 -4.32 16.79
N LEU A 188 -23.14 -3.09 17.21
CA LEU A 188 -24.13 -2.01 17.22
C LEU A 188 -24.60 -1.64 15.82
N ARG A 189 -23.70 -1.70 14.82
CA ARG A 189 -24.02 -1.39 13.42
C ARG A 189 -24.46 -2.59 12.60
N SER A 190 -24.53 -3.78 13.20
CA SER A 190 -24.97 -4.98 12.50
C SER A 190 -26.42 -4.82 12.05
N GLY A 191 -26.65 -4.93 10.75
CA GLY A 191 -27.97 -4.73 10.14
C GLY A 191 -28.33 -3.28 9.81
N ASP A 192 -27.48 -2.30 10.15
CA ASP A 192 -27.72 -0.91 9.76
C ASP A 192 -27.39 -0.71 8.28
N THR A 193 -28.32 -0.10 7.55
CA THR A 193 -28.03 0.49 6.24
C THR A 193 -27.74 1.97 6.44
N LEU A 194 -26.48 2.38 6.22
CA LEU A 194 -26.11 3.78 6.28
C LEU A 194 -26.65 4.50 5.03
N VAL A 195 -27.87 5.02 5.10
CA VAL A 195 -28.42 5.87 4.03
C VAL A 195 -27.86 7.26 4.22
N ARG A 196 -26.87 7.63 3.39
CA ARG A 196 -26.42 9.02 3.31
C ARG A 196 -27.44 9.78 2.47
N SER A 197 -28.36 10.50 3.12
CA SER A 197 -29.27 11.40 2.43
C SER A 197 -28.47 12.53 1.79
N LEU A 198 -28.56 12.65 0.47
CA LEU A 198 -28.01 13.79 -0.27
C LEU A 198 -29.04 14.92 -0.23
N HIS A 199 -28.63 16.10 0.20
CA HIS A 199 -29.44 17.30 0.15
C HIS A 199 -28.72 18.32 -0.72
N PHE A 200 -29.37 18.73 -1.80
CA PHE A 200 -28.85 19.75 -2.72
C PHE A 200 -29.69 21.01 -2.59
N ALA A 201 -29.04 22.16 -2.41
CA ALA A 201 -29.72 23.44 -2.31
C ALA A 201 -30.28 23.88 -3.68
N THR A 202 -29.66 23.43 -4.77
CA THR A 202 -30.07 23.77 -6.14
C THR A 202 -29.89 22.58 -7.10
N ARG A 203 -30.60 22.62 -8.24
CA ARG A 203 -30.42 21.64 -9.32
C ARG A 203 -29.04 21.71 -9.97
N GLU A 204 -28.40 22.87 -9.96
CA GLU A 204 -27.03 23.01 -10.45
C GLU A 204 -26.03 22.27 -9.54
N GLU A 205 -26.22 22.33 -8.22
CA GLU A 205 -25.40 21.60 -7.26
C GLU A 205 -25.56 20.08 -7.41
N GLU A 206 -26.80 19.61 -7.55
CA GLU A 206 -27.10 18.21 -7.86
C GLU A 206 -26.46 17.77 -9.18
N TYR A 207 -26.52 18.61 -10.22
CA TYR A 207 -25.87 18.34 -11.50
C TYR A 207 -24.35 18.17 -11.35
N ARG A 208 -23.67 19.04 -10.60
CA ARG A 208 -22.23 18.93 -10.34
C ARG A 208 -21.89 17.65 -9.58
N TYR A 209 -22.70 17.29 -8.59
CA TYR A 209 -22.54 16.03 -7.88
C TYR A 209 -22.66 14.82 -8.81
N GLU A 210 -23.68 14.79 -9.68
CA GLU A 210 -23.87 13.69 -10.63
C GLU A 210 -22.78 13.64 -11.71
N VAL A 211 -22.17 14.78 -12.06
CA VAL A 211 -20.96 14.84 -12.89
C VAL A 211 -19.82 14.09 -12.22
N ASP A 212 -19.49 14.42 -10.98
CA ASP A 212 -18.39 13.78 -10.22
C ASP A 212 -18.64 12.28 -10.04
N ARG A 213 -19.89 11.92 -9.74
CA ARG A 213 -20.32 10.52 -9.62
C ARG A 213 -20.13 9.77 -10.94
N ASN A 214 -20.57 10.34 -12.06
CA ASN A 214 -20.41 9.73 -13.38
C ASN A 214 -18.91 9.60 -13.77
N ASP A 215 -18.09 10.61 -13.48
CA ASP A 215 -16.64 10.60 -13.75
C ASP A 215 -15.93 9.49 -12.97
N THR A 216 -16.33 9.26 -11.72
CA THR A 216 -15.81 8.15 -10.90
C THR A 216 -16.09 6.79 -11.57
N HIS A 217 -17.29 6.59 -12.13
CA HIS A 217 -17.64 5.35 -12.83
C HIS A 217 -16.87 5.21 -14.16
N GLN A 218 -16.64 6.31 -14.89
CA GLN A 218 -15.80 6.29 -16.10
C GLN A 218 -14.36 5.88 -15.78
N MET A 219 -13.79 6.42 -14.69
CA MET A 219 -12.46 6.07 -14.24
C MET A 219 -12.37 4.59 -13.88
N LEU A 220 -13.36 4.07 -13.15
CA LEU A 220 -13.41 2.65 -12.80
C LEU A 220 -13.47 1.74 -14.03
N ILE A 221 -14.29 2.09 -15.02
CA ILE A 221 -14.34 1.37 -16.31
C ILE A 221 -12.99 1.33 -16.99
N LYS A 222 -12.28 2.47 -17.02
CA LYS A 222 -10.96 2.54 -17.63
C LYS A 222 -10.01 1.56 -16.95
N VAL A 223 -9.99 1.52 -15.62
CA VAL A 223 -9.15 0.59 -14.84
C VAL A 223 -9.56 -0.88 -15.08
N LEU A 224 -10.85 -1.18 -15.11
CA LEU A 224 -11.34 -2.56 -15.25
C LEU A 224 -11.10 -3.17 -16.63
N LEU A 225 -11.17 -2.34 -17.67
CA LEU A 225 -11.10 -2.74 -19.08
C LEU A 225 -9.75 -2.44 -19.75
N ASP A 226 -8.78 -1.89 -19.02
CA ASP A 226 -7.45 -1.62 -19.57
C ASP A 226 -6.79 -2.93 -20.04
N GLY A 227 -6.30 -2.94 -21.28
CA GLY A 227 -5.68 -4.12 -21.90
C GLY A 227 -6.60 -5.34 -22.13
N LYS A 228 -7.93 -5.22 -21.95
CA LYS A 228 -8.89 -6.32 -22.14
C LYS A 228 -9.77 -6.11 -23.38
N ALA A 229 -10.08 -7.22 -24.06
CA ALA A 229 -11.08 -7.22 -25.12
C ALA A 229 -12.48 -6.92 -24.54
N ARG A 230 -13.20 -5.99 -25.16
CA ARG A 230 -14.55 -5.57 -24.75
C ARG A 230 -15.59 -6.32 -25.55
N THR A 231 -16.64 -6.82 -24.90
CA THR A 231 -17.79 -7.42 -25.60
C THR A 231 -18.58 -6.37 -26.37
N THR A 232 -19.38 -6.80 -27.35
CA THR A 232 -20.27 -5.92 -28.10
C THR A 232 -21.26 -5.18 -27.18
N GLU A 233 -21.79 -5.85 -26.15
CA GLU A 233 -22.68 -5.18 -25.20
C GLU A 233 -21.97 -4.11 -24.37
N GLN A 234 -20.73 -4.38 -23.95
CA GLN A 234 -19.90 -3.39 -23.23
C GLN A 234 -19.61 -2.18 -24.12
N GLN A 235 -19.27 -2.40 -25.39
CA GLN A 235 -19.02 -1.30 -26.32
C GLN A 235 -20.27 -0.44 -26.55
N SER A 236 -21.43 -1.06 -26.71
CA SER A 236 -22.71 -0.37 -26.88
C SER A 236 -23.07 0.47 -25.64
N ALA A 237 -22.96 -0.11 -24.44
CA ALA A 237 -23.23 0.60 -23.18
C ALA A 237 -22.30 1.80 -22.99
N LEU A 238 -21.00 1.65 -23.28
CA LEU A 238 -20.03 2.75 -23.21
C LEU A 238 -20.33 3.87 -24.21
N ALA A 239 -20.67 3.51 -25.45
CA ALA A 239 -21.05 4.50 -26.47
C ALA A 239 -22.32 5.26 -26.05
N LYS A 240 -23.32 4.55 -25.52
CA LYS A 240 -24.56 5.17 -25.04
C LYS A 240 -24.31 6.08 -23.84
N ALA A 241 -23.49 5.65 -22.88
CA ALA A 241 -23.11 6.46 -21.72
C ALA A 241 -22.43 7.77 -22.14
N LEU A 242 -21.53 7.72 -23.12
CA LEU A 242 -20.85 8.90 -23.67
C LEU A 242 -21.82 9.85 -24.37
N GLN A 243 -22.74 9.31 -25.17
CA GLN A 243 -23.79 10.10 -25.82
C GLN A 243 -24.64 10.85 -24.78
N LEU A 244 -25.10 10.13 -23.75
CA LEU A 244 -25.93 10.69 -22.68
C LEU A 244 -25.17 11.77 -21.90
N ARG A 245 -23.88 11.57 -21.63
CA ARG A 245 -23.04 12.58 -20.95
C ARG A 245 -22.91 13.86 -21.78
N ASN A 246 -22.73 13.74 -23.09
CA ASN A 246 -22.66 14.91 -23.98
C ASN A 246 -24.00 15.66 -24.05
N GLN A 247 -25.12 14.92 -24.06
CA GLN A 247 -26.46 15.51 -23.98
C GLN A 247 -26.67 16.23 -22.65
N ALA A 248 -26.24 15.64 -21.54
CA ALA A 248 -26.32 16.25 -20.22
C ALA A 248 -25.53 17.58 -20.14
N ASN A 249 -24.30 17.58 -20.66
CA ASN A 249 -23.47 18.78 -20.73
C ASN A 249 -24.13 19.89 -21.58
N THR A 250 -24.75 19.53 -22.70
CA THR A 250 -25.50 20.47 -23.55
C THR A 250 -26.71 21.06 -22.82
N ALA A 251 -27.48 20.22 -22.10
CA ALA A 251 -28.62 20.67 -21.32
C ALA A 251 -28.21 21.63 -20.21
N ALA A 252 -27.15 21.30 -19.47
CA ALA A 252 -26.60 22.16 -18.42
C ALA A 252 -26.03 23.48 -18.96
N ALA A 253 -25.40 23.48 -20.15
CA ALA A 253 -24.96 24.71 -20.81
C ALA A 253 -26.12 25.66 -21.16
N SER A 254 -27.34 25.12 -21.31
CA SER A 254 -28.58 25.89 -21.50
C SER A 254 -29.31 26.18 -20.17
N ALA A 255 -28.64 26.01 -19.03
CA ALA A 255 -29.18 26.11 -17.67
C ALA A 255 -30.31 25.10 -17.33
N ASP A 256 -30.55 24.09 -18.16
CA ASP A 256 -31.49 22.99 -17.86
C ASP A 256 -30.78 21.88 -17.06
N HIS A 257 -30.44 22.21 -15.81
CA HIS A 257 -29.77 21.30 -14.90
C HIS A 257 -30.65 20.09 -14.51
N ALA A 258 -31.98 20.24 -14.54
CA ALA A 258 -32.90 19.15 -14.24
C ALA A 258 -32.88 18.06 -15.33
N ALA A 259 -32.85 18.46 -16.61
CA ALA A 259 -32.62 17.51 -17.70
C ALA A 259 -31.19 16.94 -17.66
N GLY A 260 -30.19 17.78 -17.36
CA GLY A 260 -28.80 17.35 -17.19
C GLY A 260 -28.63 16.24 -16.16
N VAL A 261 -29.24 16.37 -14.97
CA VAL A 261 -29.23 15.35 -13.90
C VAL A 261 -29.81 14.03 -14.40
N ARG A 262 -31.00 14.03 -15.01
CA ARG A 262 -31.64 12.80 -15.52
C ARG A 262 -30.76 12.08 -16.56
N LEU A 263 -30.14 12.85 -17.46
CA LEU A 263 -29.24 12.31 -18.48
C LEU A 263 -27.95 11.74 -17.87
N LEU A 264 -27.44 12.33 -16.78
CA LEU A 264 -26.29 11.80 -16.04
C LEU A 264 -26.64 10.51 -15.28
N GLU A 265 -27.82 10.42 -14.67
CA GLU A 265 -28.28 9.20 -14.02
C GLU A 265 -28.43 8.06 -15.04
N GLU A 266 -28.96 8.35 -16.23
CA GLU A 266 -29.03 7.39 -17.35
C GLU A 266 -27.63 6.99 -17.83
N SER A 267 -26.72 7.95 -18.01
CA SER A 267 -25.33 7.69 -18.39
C SER A 267 -24.66 6.76 -17.37
N THR A 268 -24.84 7.04 -16.07
CA THR A 268 -24.27 6.25 -14.98
C THR A 268 -24.85 4.83 -14.95
N ARG A 269 -26.14 4.65 -15.25
CA ARG A 269 -26.76 3.31 -15.38
C ARG A 269 -26.11 2.47 -16.48
N GLU A 270 -25.81 3.08 -17.64
CA GLU A 270 -25.10 2.40 -18.73
C GLU A 270 -23.65 2.06 -18.34
N LEU A 271 -22.96 2.94 -17.62
CA LEU A 271 -21.62 2.64 -17.08
C LEU A 271 -21.66 1.47 -16.09
N ILE A 272 -22.61 1.45 -15.14
CA ILE A 272 -22.79 0.34 -14.20
C ILE A 272 -23.06 -0.97 -14.94
N ARG A 273 -23.86 -0.94 -16.02
CA ARG A 273 -24.10 -2.12 -16.86
C ARG A 273 -22.81 -2.65 -17.47
N ALA A 274 -21.95 -1.78 -18.00
CA ALA A 274 -20.66 -2.17 -18.56
C ALA A 274 -19.71 -2.76 -17.47
N ILE A 275 -19.72 -2.18 -16.26
CA ILE A 275 -18.93 -2.65 -15.11
C ILE A 275 -19.38 -4.04 -14.66
N ARG A 276 -20.69 -4.26 -14.55
CA ARG A 276 -21.24 -5.59 -14.22
C ARG A 276 -20.87 -6.63 -15.27
N GLY A 277 -20.89 -6.26 -16.55
CA GLY A 277 -20.39 -7.10 -17.64
C GLY A 277 -18.90 -7.44 -17.53
N ALA A 278 -18.11 -6.65 -16.80
CA ALA A 278 -16.70 -6.92 -16.49
C ALA A 278 -16.51 -7.81 -15.24
N GLY A 279 -17.59 -8.30 -14.62
CA GLY A 279 -17.56 -9.20 -13.47
C GLY A 279 -17.57 -8.52 -12.10
N VAL A 280 -17.76 -7.20 -12.02
CA VAL A 280 -17.80 -6.45 -10.76
C VAL A 280 -19.23 -6.05 -10.43
N PHE A 281 -19.73 -6.49 -9.27
CA PHE A 281 -21.05 -6.07 -8.79
C PHE A 281 -20.96 -4.70 -8.11
N ILE A 282 -21.71 -3.74 -8.65
CA ILE A 282 -21.97 -2.44 -8.01
C ILE A 282 -23.49 -2.34 -7.80
N PRO A 283 -23.96 -2.20 -6.55
CA PRO A 283 -25.36 -1.95 -6.27
C PRO A 283 -25.78 -0.60 -6.90
N GLY A 284 -26.98 -0.58 -7.49
CA GLY A 284 -27.53 0.59 -8.18
C GLY A 284 -27.92 1.70 -7.23
#